data_AF-U6SSP2-F1
#
_entry.id   AF-U6SSP2-F1
#
_cell.length_a   1.000
_cell.length_b   1.000
_cell.length_c   1.000
_cell.angle_alpha   90.00
_cell.angle_beta   90.00
_cell.angle_gamma   90.00
#
_symmetry.space_group_name_H-M   'P 1'
#
loop_
_entity.id
_entity.type
_entity.pdbx_description
1 polymer ?
#
loop_
_entity_poly.entity_id
_entity_poly.type
_entity_poly.pdbx_seq_one_letter_code
_entity_poly.pdbx_strand_id
1 'polypeptide(L)'
;MICLRSIDTTKEAPQIWLDQVNQVYSIYKIVESQVEIELAGLREQEWKVLRGDKRLAEIRTHLEHGRGKQLSRNQAKGEAIFSLEADGLHAWGDLHQLAANRISFMLDEDELTAQNALSTIYYGSDRVKRVEGIKKWKEAWQHEAPLCAKALNHIAGFRLNAYKNQGMESSLEESLHLNRMNEKTLDAMWNSVLQHIEPFYHYIRHKHVLFKADHLCWTDQFASLPQKQDKMHIPFKEGVEFIENHLKSFDENLAAFTRHIVENGWIDALPSESKSPGAFCAAFPIDKESRILMHYNQQIESVGVLAHEIGHAYHYKLLQELPMYRQDCPMVMAEIASTLTETIVMRAAIEKAEDDGEKLHLLNQQLVRDLVTIVNSYIRHQFEVVFYDKRTSGYVSADELNMLMESIQKEVMNNLFDTYEPTFWASLRHFYFTHKPFDHYPYTVAHLISSGFYQFLKKSDDRGTLLKDILLDTSVLSVEELIKKYTGMDAGEEEFWLLSLEKVFEDIEEFIHLSQRVSLEDS
;
A
#
# COMPACT_ATOMS: atom_id res chain seq x y z
N MET A 1 -5.46 21.75 2.84
CA MET A 1 -5.64 21.90 1.38
C MET A 1 -6.03 20.59 0.71
N ILE A 2 -5.30 19.50 0.94
CA ILE A 2 -5.61 18.18 0.40
C ILE A 2 -7.08 17.78 0.68
N CYS A 3 -7.56 17.88 1.93
CA CYS A 3 -8.96 17.58 2.25
C CYS A 3 -9.98 18.39 1.42
N LEU A 4 -9.77 19.71 1.27
CA LEU A 4 -10.70 20.56 0.51
C LEU A 4 -10.73 20.22 -0.97
N ARG A 5 -9.55 19.94 -1.56
CA ARG A 5 -9.43 19.48 -2.94
C ARG A 5 -10.09 18.10 -3.12
N SER A 6 -9.95 17.22 -2.15
CA SER A 6 -10.45 15.85 -2.26
C SER A 6 -11.97 15.74 -2.07
N ILE A 7 -12.60 16.63 -1.31
CA ILE A 7 -14.07 16.67 -1.19
C ILE A 7 -14.73 17.11 -2.51
N ASP A 8 -14.06 17.98 -3.26
CA ASP A 8 -14.56 18.50 -4.53
C ASP A 8 -13.39 18.84 -5.47
N THR A 9 -13.07 17.90 -6.35
CA THR A 9 -11.97 17.98 -7.30
C THR A 9 -12.23 18.96 -8.45
N THR A 10 -13.46 19.47 -8.57
CA THR A 10 -13.84 20.44 -9.61
C THR A 10 -13.46 21.89 -9.23
N LYS A 11 -13.13 22.14 -7.97
CA LYS A 11 -12.76 23.48 -7.48
C LYS A 11 -11.29 23.78 -7.74
N GLU A 12 -11.05 24.91 -8.42
CA GLU A 12 -9.69 25.37 -8.71
C GLU A 12 -8.97 25.98 -7.49
N ALA A 13 -9.70 26.68 -6.61
CA ALA A 13 -9.08 27.41 -5.49
C ALA A 13 -8.22 26.54 -4.55
N PRO A 14 -8.66 25.32 -4.13
CA PRO A 14 -7.82 24.42 -3.35
C PRO A 14 -6.52 24.01 -4.05
N GLN A 15 -6.51 23.90 -5.39
CA GLN A 15 -5.31 23.58 -6.15
C GLN A 15 -4.31 24.74 -6.09
N ILE A 16 -4.78 25.98 -6.28
CA ILE A 16 -3.93 27.19 -6.19
C ILE A 16 -3.28 27.28 -4.80
N TRP A 17 -4.04 27.01 -3.73
CA TRP A 17 -3.49 27.01 -2.37
C TRP A 17 -2.50 25.86 -2.14
N LEU A 18 -2.74 24.68 -2.73
CA LEU A 18 -1.82 23.57 -2.65
C LEU A 18 -0.49 23.90 -3.32
N ASP A 19 -0.52 24.59 -4.47
CA ASP A 19 0.70 25.02 -5.17
C ASP A 19 1.50 26.04 -4.33
N GLN A 20 0.83 26.96 -3.64
CA GLN A 20 1.47 27.89 -2.69
C GLN A 20 2.10 27.15 -1.50
N VAL A 21 1.40 26.16 -0.93
CA VAL A 21 1.94 25.32 0.15
C VAL A 21 3.17 24.54 -0.34
N ASN A 22 3.12 23.99 -1.55
CA ASN A 22 4.23 23.26 -2.15
C ASN A 22 5.48 24.15 -2.32
N GLN A 23 5.31 25.44 -2.66
CA GLN A 23 6.44 26.38 -2.72
C GLN A 23 7.10 26.57 -1.34
N VAL A 24 6.31 26.76 -0.28
CA VAL A 24 6.84 26.88 1.09
C VAL A 24 7.49 25.58 1.54
N TYR A 25 6.87 24.43 1.22
CA TYR A 25 7.41 23.11 1.53
C TYR A 25 8.75 22.85 0.84
N SER A 26 8.90 23.27 -0.42
CA SER A 26 10.19 23.18 -1.13
C SER A 26 11.28 24.00 -0.44
N ILE A 27 10.97 25.21 0.03
CA ILE A 27 11.92 26.02 0.81
C ILE A 27 12.29 25.31 2.13
N TYR A 28 11.31 24.76 2.84
CA TYR A 28 11.55 23.96 4.05
C TYR A 28 12.50 22.78 3.77
N LYS A 29 12.27 22.04 2.67
CA LYS A 29 13.12 20.90 2.29
C LYS A 29 14.55 21.29 1.91
N ILE A 30 14.74 22.47 1.31
CA ILE A 30 16.09 23.01 1.07
C ILE A 30 16.80 23.27 2.40
N VAL A 31 16.14 23.91 3.37
CA VAL A 31 16.72 24.19 4.70
C VAL A 31 17.02 22.89 5.45
N GLU A 32 16.10 21.94 5.43
CA GLU A 32 16.29 20.62 6.04
C GLU A 32 17.51 19.90 5.43
N SER A 33 17.61 19.87 4.10
CA SER A 33 18.77 19.28 3.41
C SER A 33 20.08 19.99 3.76
N GLN A 34 20.10 21.30 3.93
CA GLN A 34 21.30 22.04 4.35
C GLN A 34 21.74 21.62 5.76
N VAL A 35 20.79 21.45 6.68
CA VAL A 35 21.09 20.92 8.02
C VAL A 35 21.69 19.52 7.93
N GLU A 36 21.11 18.62 7.14
CA GLU A 36 21.65 17.27 6.95
C GLU A 36 23.08 17.29 6.36
N ILE A 37 23.35 18.18 5.41
CA ILE A 37 24.69 18.36 4.79
C ILE A 37 25.72 18.81 5.83
N GLU A 38 25.37 19.81 6.65
CA GLU A 38 26.23 20.29 7.74
C GLU A 38 26.49 19.18 8.76
N LEU A 39 25.47 18.40 9.11
CA LEU A 39 25.62 17.23 10.00
C LEU A 39 26.54 16.16 9.41
N ALA A 40 26.50 15.92 8.10
CA ALA A 40 27.42 14.99 7.41
C ALA A 40 28.85 15.53 7.32
N GLY A 41 29.02 16.85 7.24
CA GLY A 41 30.33 17.51 7.24
C GLY A 41 31.07 17.45 8.59
N LEU A 42 30.37 17.19 9.70
CA LEU A 42 30.99 17.10 11.02
C LEU A 42 31.98 15.93 11.11
N ARG A 43 33.17 16.18 11.66
CA ARG A 43 34.17 15.14 11.94
C ARG A 43 33.59 14.15 12.95
N GLU A 44 34.05 12.90 12.90
CA GLU A 44 33.57 11.83 13.80
C GLU A 44 33.62 12.18 15.30
N GLN A 45 34.61 12.97 15.73
CA GLN A 45 34.69 13.42 17.11
C GLN A 45 33.59 14.43 17.47
N GLU A 46 33.29 15.38 16.57
CA GLU A 46 32.23 16.38 16.74
C GLU A 46 30.86 15.72 16.73
N TRP A 47 30.67 14.77 15.80
CA TRP A 47 29.47 13.94 15.74
C TRP A 47 29.25 13.14 17.01
N LYS A 48 30.28 12.49 17.57
CA LYS A 48 30.17 11.76 18.83
C LYS A 48 29.73 12.66 19.98
N VAL A 49 30.20 13.90 20.04
CA VAL A 49 29.78 14.88 21.04
C VAL A 49 28.31 15.25 20.85
N LEU A 50 27.89 15.60 19.63
CA LEU A 50 26.51 15.99 19.32
C LEU A 50 25.54 14.83 19.59
N ARG A 51 25.88 13.62 19.13
CA ARG A 51 25.12 12.39 19.40
C ARG A 51 25.00 12.11 20.89
N GLY A 52 26.03 12.39 21.67
CA GLY A 52 26.05 12.21 23.13
C GLY A 52 25.24 13.25 23.92
N ASP A 53 24.80 14.34 23.29
CA ASP A 53 24.05 15.40 23.95
C ASP A 53 22.66 14.91 24.37
N LYS A 54 22.35 15.04 25.67
CA LYS A 54 21.07 14.62 26.24
C LYS A 54 19.89 15.45 25.71
N ARG A 55 20.13 16.69 25.28
CA ARG A 55 19.09 17.56 24.70
C ARG A 55 18.58 17.05 23.36
N LEU A 56 19.39 16.27 22.66
CA LEU A 56 19.07 15.71 21.35
C LEU A 56 18.60 14.25 21.43
N ALA A 57 18.46 13.69 22.64
CA ALA A 57 18.18 12.27 22.83
C ALA A 57 16.92 11.81 22.10
N GLU A 58 15.86 12.62 22.10
CA GLU A 58 14.59 12.26 21.46
C GLU A 58 14.66 12.30 19.93
N ILE A 59 15.46 13.18 19.34
CA ILE A 59 15.56 13.31 17.88
C ILE A 59 16.82 12.68 17.30
N ARG A 60 17.65 12.02 18.13
CA ARG A 60 18.96 11.48 17.75
C ARG A 60 18.88 10.57 16.53
N THR A 61 17.93 9.65 16.53
CA THR A 61 17.74 8.68 15.45
C THR A 61 17.41 9.36 14.13
N HIS A 62 16.58 10.43 14.16
CA HIS A 62 16.29 11.23 12.97
C HIS A 62 17.57 11.90 12.44
N LEU A 63 18.38 12.48 13.32
CA LEU A 63 19.67 13.11 12.94
C LEU A 63 20.68 12.08 12.40
N GLU A 64 20.70 10.87 12.96
CA GLU A 64 21.52 9.74 12.49
C GLU A 64 21.13 9.31 11.08
N HIS A 65 19.82 9.16 10.81
CA HIS A 65 19.33 8.85 9.48
C HIS A 65 19.64 9.96 8.47
N GLY A 66 19.38 11.23 8.82
CA GLY A 66 19.69 12.37 7.95
C GLY A 66 21.18 12.48 7.63
N ARG A 67 22.07 12.31 8.64
CA ARG A 67 23.52 12.25 8.43
C ARG A 67 23.91 11.07 7.54
N GLY A 68 23.38 9.88 7.82
CA GLY A 68 23.68 8.66 7.05
C GLY A 68 23.30 8.79 5.57
N LYS A 69 22.12 9.33 5.30
CA LYS A 69 21.61 9.63 3.95
C LYS A 69 22.51 10.58 3.17
N GLN A 70 23.09 11.59 3.83
CA GLN A 70 23.99 12.52 3.16
C GLN A 70 25.41 11.97 3.01
N LEU A 71 25.89 11.15 3.95
CA LEU A 71 27.19 10.47 3.84
C LEU A 71 27.21 9.45 2.70
N SER A 72 26.08 8.82 2.38
CA SER A 72 25.95 7.94 1.22
C SER A 72 25.84 8.70 -0.11
N ARG A 73 25.65 10.03 -0.08
CA ARG A 73 25.50 10.87 -1.28
C ARG A 73 26.77 11.64 -1.61
N ASN A 74 27.09 11.73 -2.90
CA ASN A 74 28.07 12.71 -3.37
C ASN A 74 27.46 14.12 -3.34
N GLN A 75 27.71 14.88 -2.26
CA GLN A 75 27.06 16.16 -1.94
C GLN A 75 27.04 17.17 -3.11
N ALA A 76 28.17 17.39 -3.78
CA ALA A 76 28.26 18.37 -4.88
C ALA A 76 27.39 18.02 -6.11
N LYS A 77 27.09 16.73 -6.30
CA LYS A 77 26.21 16.28 -7.40
C LYS A 77 24.74 16.25 -6.99
N GLY A 78 24.44 16.13 -5.70
CA GLY A 78 23.07 16.06 -5.16
C GLY A 78 22.27 17.33 -5.38
N GLU A 79 22.82 18.51 -5.07
CA GLU A 79 22.11 19.79 -5.21
C GLU A 79 21.71 20.09 -6.66
N ALA A 80 22.60 19.79 -7.61
CA ALA A 80 22.32 19.95 -9.04
C ALA A 80 21.20 19.02 -9.52
N ILE A 81 21.15 17.77 -9.04
CA ILE A 81 20.08 16.82 -9.39
C ILE A 81 18.73 17.30 -8.87
N PHE A 82 18.66 17.74 -7.61
CA PHE A 82 17.42 18.23 -7.00
C PHE A 82 16.81 19.40 -7.79
N SER A 83 17.64 20.34 -8.24
CA SER A 83 17.18 21.49 -9.05
C SER A 83 16.53 21.10 -10.39
N LEU A 84 16.75 19.87 -10.87
CA LEU A 84 16.24 19.35 -12.13
C LEU A 84 15.06 18.38 -11.96
N GLU A 85 14.65 18.03 -10.74
CA GLU A 85 13.63 17.00 -10.51
C GLU A 85 12.24 17.40 -11.02
N ALA A 86 11.87 18.69 -10.92
CA ALA A 86 10.57 19.18 -11.39
C ALA A 86 10.32 18.83 -12.86
N ASP A 87 11.23 19.22 -13.74
CA ASP A 87 11.10 19.00 -15.19
C ASP A 87 11.69 17.65 -15.65
N GLY A 88 12.69 17.13 -14.93
CA GLY A 88 13.43 15.92 -15.29
C GLY A 88 12.83 14.62 -14.76
N LEU A 89 11.98 14.69 -13.73
CA LEU A 89 11.39 13.54 -13.06
C LEU A 89 9.87 13.70 -12.86
N HIS A 90 9.42 14.76 -12.16
CA HIS A 90 8.02 14.93 -11.77
C HIS A 90 7.08 15.11 -12.95
N ALA A 91 7.47 15.91 -13.95
CA ALA A 91 6.71 16.12 -15.17
C ALA A 91 6.38 14.80 -15.93
N TRP A 92 7.21 13.76 -15.81
CA TRP A 92 6.93 12.45 -16.42
C TRP A 92 5.85 11.67 -15.67
N GLY A 93 5.77 11.81 -14.34
CA GLY A 93 4.67 11.28 -13.55
C GLY A 93 3.34 11.96 -13.90
N ASP A 94 3.38 13.28 -14.11
CA ASP A 94 2.19 14.04 -14.56
C ASP A 94 1.76 13.66 -15.98
N LEU A 95 2.70 13.37 -16.88
CA LEU A 95 2.39 12.88 -18.21
C LEU A 95 1.63 11.54 -18.17
N HIS A 96 2.03 10.62 -17.29
CA HIS A 96 1.28 9.37 -17.08
C HIS A 96 -0.13 9.65 -16.57
N GLN A 97 -0.28 10.57 -15.60
CA GLN A 97 -1.60 10.95 -15.09
C GLN A 97 -2.51 11.52 -16.20
N LEU A 98 -1.96 12.29 -17.13
CA LEU A 98 -2.68 12.78 -18.31
C LEU A 98 -3.12 11.64 -19.23
N ALA A 99 -2.28 10.62 -19.45
CA ALA A 99 -2.64 9.44 -20.21
C ALA A 99 -3.76 8.64 -19.52
N ALA A 100 -3.64 8.42 -18.20
CA ALA A 100 -4.66 7.74 -17.40
C ALA A 100 -6.03 8.45 -17.44
N ASN A 101 -6.04 9.79 -17.40
CA ASN A 101 -7.28 10.58 -17.47
C ASN A 101 -7.98 10.49 -18.83
N ARG A 102 -7.29 10.04 -19.89
CA ARG A 102 -7.86 9.87 -21.24
C ARG A 102 -8.47 8.48 -21.44
N ILE A 103 -8.27 7.56 -20.51
CA ILE A 103 -8.84 6.22 -20.57
C ILE A 103 -10.34 6.30 -20.33
N SER A 104 -11.10 5.97 -21.37
CA SER A 104 -12.55 5.83 -21.35
C SER A 104 -12.99 4.81 -22.41
N PHE A 105 -14.03 4.04 -22.13
CA PHE A 105 -14.66 3.12 -23.10
C PHE A 105 -16.08 2.74 -22.66
N MET A 106 -16.92 2.38 -23.62
CA MET A 106 -18.28 1.91 -23.35
C MET A 106 -18.29 0.42 -23.03
N LEU A 107 -18.94 0.03 -21.93
CA LEU A 107 -19.30 -1.34 -21.62
C LEU A 107 -20.82 -1.39 -21.45
N ASP A 108 -21.51 -2.14 -22.31
CA ASP A 108 -22.96 -2.01 -22.51
C ASP A 108 -23.38 -0.54 -22.81
N GLU A 109 -24.19 0.05 -21.95
CA GLU A 109 -24.65 1.45 -22.02
C GLU A 109 -23.85 2.39 -21.09
N ASP A 110 -22.93 1.86 -20.28
CA ASP A 110 -22.17 2.60 -19.28
C ASP A 110 -20.80 3.05 -19.83
N GLU A 111 -20.42 4.30 -19.58
CA GLU A 111 -19.06 4.80 -19.84
C GLU A 111 -18.16 4.49 -18.64
N LEU A 112 -17.14 3.67 -18.86
CA LEU A 112 -16.12 3.35 -17.86
C LEU A 112 -14.86 4.16 -18.10
N THR A 113 -14.35 4.78 -17.04
CA THR A 113 -13.08 5.51 -16.99
C THR A 113 -12.03 4.70 -16.23
N ALA A 114 -10.75 5.09 -16.29
CA ALA A 114 -9.71 4.47 -15.46
C ALA A 114 -10.08 4.36 -13.97
N GLN A 115 -10.82 5.34 -13.45
CA GLN A 115 -11.16 5.44 -12.03
C GLN A 115 -12.24 4.45 -11.59
N ASN A 116 -13.30 4.25 -12.38
CA ASN A 116 -14.43 3.39 -11.99
C ASN A 116 -14.34 1.97 -12.57
N ALA A 117 -13.57 1.76 -13.64
CA ALA A 117 -13.49 0.48 -14.34
C ALA A 117 -13.01 -0.67 -13.46
N LEU A 118 -12.12 -0.43 -12.49
CA LEU A 118 -11.59 -1.48 -11.61
C LEU A 118 -12.69 -2.19 -10.82
N SER A 119 -13.67 -1.43 -10.31
CA SER A 119 -14.80 -1.98 -9.55
C SER A 119 -15.63 -2.96 -10.38
N THR A 120 -15.71 -2.73 -11.69
CA THR A 120 -16.47 -3.57 -12.62
C THR A 120 -15.63 -4.72 -13.17
N ILE A 121 -14.40 -4.44 -13.61
CA ILE A 121 -13.56 -5.36 -14.40
C ILE A 121 -12.74 -6.31 -13.53
N TYR A 122 -12.26 -5.84 -12.38
CA TYR A 122 -11.43 -6.65 -11.48
C TYR A 122 -12.25 -7.20 -10.33
N TYR A 123 -13.00 -6.33 -9.64
CA TYR A 123 -13.66 -6.70 -8.37
C TYR A 123 -15.14 -7.06 -8.52
N GLY A 124 -15.74 -6.81 -9.69
CA GLY A 124 -17.16 -7.02 -9.95
C GLY A 124 -17.57 -8.50 -9.89
N SER A 125 -18.79 -8.78 -9.47
CA SER A 125 -19.33 -10.16 -9.41
C SER A 125 -19.79 -10.67 -10.78
N ASP A 126 -20.22 -9.80 -11.70
CA ASP A 126 -20.65 -10.18 -13.06
C ASP A 126 -19.48 -10.57 -13.95
N ARG A 127 -19.33 -11.87 -14.21
CA ARG A 127 -18.23 -12.42 -15.00
C ARG A 127 -18.29 -12.04 -16.47
N VAL A 128 -19.48 -11.93 -17.04
CA VAL A 128 -19.63 -11.59 -18.47
C VAL A 128 -19.11 -10.17 -18.70
N LYS A 129 -19.54 -9.23 -17.86
CA LYS A 129 -19.06 -7.85 -17.89
C LYS A 129 -17.56 -7.75 -17.65
N ARG A 130 -16.99 -8.52 -16.72
CA ARG A 130 -15.53 -8.56 -16.50
C ARG A 130 -14.77 -9.01 -17.75
N VAL A 131 -15.18 -10.12 -18.36
CA VAL A 131 -14.48 -10.73 -19.50
C VAL A 131 -14.61 -9.89 -20.77
N GLU A 132 -15.72 -9.19 -20.98
CA GLU A 132 -15.84 -8.20 -22.06
C GLU A 132 -15.04 -6.93 -21.73
N GLY A 133 -15.23 -6.39 -20.53
CA GLY A 133 -14.61 -5.15 -20.09
C GLY A 133 -13.09 -5.21 -20.10
N ILE A 134 -12.48 -6.33 -19.70
CA ILE A 134 -11.01 -6.46 -19.70
C ILE A 134 -10.43 -6.37 -21.11
N LYS A 135 -11.16 -6.77 -22.16
CA LYS A 135 -10.69 -6.63 -23.55
C LYS A 135 -10.63 -5.14 -23.95
N LYS A 136 -11.70 -4.40 -23.67
CA LYS A 136 -11.77 -2.95 -23.94
C LYS A 136 -10.78 -2.16 -23.10
N TRP A 137 -10.58 -2.57 -21.83
CA TRP A 137 -9.56 -2.03 -20.94
C TRP A 137 -8.15 -2.17 -21.52
N LYS A 138 -7.79 -3.38 -21.96
CA LYS A 138 -6.50 -3.66 -22.62
C LYS A 138 -6.33 -2.81 -23.87
N GLU A 139 -7.35 -2.70 -24.71
CA GLU A 139 -7.29 -1.90 -25.94
C GLU A 139 -7.06 -0.41 -25.63
N ALA A 140 -7.78 0.14 -24.65
CA ALA A 140 -7.62 1.53 -24.22
C ALA A 140 -6.20 1.79 -23.67
N TRP A 141 -5.70 0.92 -22.81
CA TRP A 141 -4.33 1.06 -22.29
C TRP A 141 -3.26 0.79 -23.33
N GLN A 142 -3.49 -0.12 -24.27
CA GLN A 142 -2.57 -0.37 -25.38
C GLN A 142 -2.42 0.88 -26.27
N HIS A 143 -3.50 1.63 -26.48
CA HIS A 143 -3.45 2.90 -27.20
C HIS A 143 -2.56 3.94 -26.50
N GLU A 144 -2.64 4.03 -25.17
CA GLU A 144 -1.82 4.96 -24.38
C GLU A 144 -0.41 4.41 -24.03
N ALA A 145 -0.18 3.10 -24.24
CA ALA A 145 1.05 2.42 -23.85
C ALA A 145 2.34 3.09 -24.37
N PRO A 146 2.43 3.62 -25.61
CA PRO A 146 3.63 4.33 -26.05
C PRO A 146 3.97 5.58 -25.22
N LEU A 147 2.96 6.31 -24.74
CA LEU A 147 3.16 7.48 -23.86
C LEU A 147 3.58 7.03 -22.46
N CYS A 148 2.92 6.01 -21.91
CA CYS A 148 3.28 5.40 -20.64
C CYS A 148 4.71 4.85 -20.67
N ALA A 149 5.12 4.14 -21.72
CA ALA A 149 6.48 3.63 -21.88
C ALA A 149 7.51 4.76 -21.84
N LYS A 150 7.22 5.87 -22.53
CA LYS A 150 8.10 7.04 -22.54
C LYS A 150 8.26 7.63 -21.15
N ALA A 151 7.15 7.85 -20.43
CA ALA A 151 7.18 8.34 -19.06
C ALA A 151 8.00 7.42 -18.14
N LEU A 152 7.72 6.11 -18.17
CA LEU A 152 8.38 5.12 -17.31
C LEU A 152 9.89 5.04 -17.59
N ASN A 153 10.29 5.05 -18.87
CA ASN A 153 11.70 5.05 -19.29
C ASN A 153 12.46 6.30 -18.84
N HIS A 154 11.81 7.47 -18.81
CA HIS A 154 12.44 8.71 -18.37
C HIS A 154 12.52 8.80 -16.84
N ILE A 155 11.50 8.34 -16.11
CA ILE A 155 11.55 8.23 -14.64
C ILE A 155 12.70 7.32 -14.21
N ALA A 156 12.75 6.09 -14.73
CA ALA A 156 13.83 5.16 -14.41
C ALA A 156 15.19 5.65 -14.90
N GLY A 157 15.26 6.26 -16.09
CA GLY A 157 16.49 6.84 -16.63
C GLY A 157 17.03 7.99 -15.77
N PHE A 158 16.17 8.85 -15.24
CA PHE A 158 16.55 9.89 -14.30
C PHE A 158 17.15 9.28 -13.02
N ARG A 159 16.45 8.33 -12.41
CA ARG A 159 16.89 7.63 -11.19
C ARG A 159 18.22 6.92 -11.37
N LEU A 160 18.38 6.10 -12.41
CA LEU A 160 19.63 5.39 -12.69
C LEU A 160 20.83 6.35 -12.83
N ASN A 161 20.63 7.50 -13.48
CA ASN A 161 21.68 8.51 -13.58
C ASN A 161 21.96 9.20 -12.24
N ALA A 162 20.93 9.46 -11.44
CA ALA A 162 21.08 10.01 -10.10
C ALA A 162 21.84 9.05 -9.19
N TYR A 163 21.45 7.77 -9.16
CA TYR A 163 22.09 6.69 -8.41
C TYR A 163 23.57 6.55 -8.78
N LYS A 164 23.87 6.47 -10.08
CA LYS A 164 25.26 6.42 -10.57
C LYS A 164 26.08 7.63 -10.12
N ASN A 165 25.49 8.82 -10.09
CA ASN A 165 26.17 10.03 -9.64
C ASN A 165 26.38 10.07 -8.12
N GLN A 166 25.51 9.41 -7.37
CA GLN A 166 25.59 9.29 -5.91
C GLN A 166 26.44 8.10 -5.46
N GLY A 167 26.80 7.18 -6.36
CA GLY A 167 27.62 6.00 -6.05
C GLY A 167 26.81 4.80 -5.55
N MET A 168 25.50 4.81 -5.78
CA MET A 168 24.59 3.71 -5.40
C MET A 168 24.72 2.57 -6.42
N GLU A 169 24.85 1.34 -5.94
CA GLU A 169 25.08 0.16 -6.77
C GLU A 169 23.76 -0.55 -7.15
N SER A 170 22.78 -0.56 -6.24
CA SER A 170 21.49 -1.20 -6.45
C SER A 170 20.39 -0.16 -6.71
N SER A 171 19.49 -0.46 -7.65
CA SER A 171 18.31 0.39 -7.90
C SER A 171 17.31 0.39 -6.74
N LEU A 172 17.38 -0.60 -5.84
CA LEU A 172 16.53 -0.73 -4.67
C LEU A 172 17.00 0.10 -3.46
N GLU A 173 18.27 0.51 -3.44
CA GLU A 173 18.90 1.11 -2.26
C GLU A 173 18.16 2.37 -1.76
N GLU A 174 17.69 3.24 -2.67
CA GLU A 174 16.87 4.40 -2.28
C GLU A 174 15.58 3.97 -1.59
N SER A 175 14.86 3.01 -2.17
CA SER A 175 13.58 2.54 -1.64
C SER A 175 13.75 1.86 -0.28
N LEU A 176 14.77 1.01 -0.13
CA LEU A 176 15.10 0.33 1.12
C LEU A 176 15.44 1.32 2.23
N HIS A 177 16.22 2.35 1.91
CA HIS A 177 16.57 3.42 2.84
C HIS A 177 15.33 4.22 3.27
N LEU A 178 14.45 4.60 2.33
CA LEU A 178 13.20 5.30 2.63
C LEU A 178 12.29 4.49 3.55
N ASN A 179 12.34 3.16 3.48
CA ASN A 179 11.58 2.24 4.31
C ASN A 179 12.32 1.74 5.56
N ARG A 180 13.53 2.25 5.83
CA ARG A 180 14.40 1.82 6.96
C ARG A 180 14.50 0.30 7.06
N MET A 181 14.84 -0.32 5.94
CA MET A 181 14.93 -1.77 5.80
C MET A 181 16.18 -2.11 5.00
N ASN A 182 16.74 -3.29 5.23
CA ASN A 182 17.84 -3.82 4.44
C ASN A 182 17.36 -4.83 3.37
N GLU A 183 18.23 -5.11 2.40
CA GLU A 183 17.92 -6.02 1.29
C GLU A 183 17.74 -7.48 1.74
N LYS A 184 18.53 -7.95 2.73
CA LYS A 184 18.40 -9.31 3.28
C LYS A 184 16.99 -9.57 3.84
N THR A 185 16.39 -8.57 4.49
CA THR A 185 15.02 -8.62 5.02
C THR A 185 13.99 -8.76 3.90
N LEU A 186 14.15 -7.99 2.82
CA LEU A 186 13.29 -8.08 1.64
C LEU A 186 13.39 -9.46 0.98
N ASP A 187 14.61 -9.97 0.81
CA ASP A 187 14.88 -11.28 0.23
C ASP A 187 14.28 -12.39 1.08
N ALA A 188 14.46 -12.35 2.40
CA ALA A 188 13.89 -13.33 3.33
C ALA A 188 12.36 -13.37 3.25
N MET A 189 11.71 -12.19 3.18
CA MET A 189 10.26 -12.09 2.99
C MET A 189 9.82 -12.72 1.67
N TRP A 190 10.45 -12.35 0.55
CA TRP A 190 10.05 -12.87 -0.76
C TRP A 190 10.33 -14.36 -0.90
N ASN A 191 11.46 -14.85 -0.41
CA ASN A 191 11.77 -16.28 -0.38
C ASN A 191 10.70 -17.06 0.39
N SER A 192 10.28 -16.56 1.55
CA SER A 192 9.23 -17.19 2.37
C SER A 192 7.91 -17.30 1.61
N VAL A 193 7.51 -16.23 0.90
CA VAL A 193 6.30 -16.20 0.06
C VAL A 193 6.40 -17.18 -1.11
N LEU A 194 7.50 -17.13 -1.87
CA LEU A 194 7.65 -17.90 -3.11
C LEU A 194 7.78 -19.41 -2.85
N GLN A 195 8.47 -19.80 -1.79
CA GLN A 195 8.58 -21.22 -1.40
C GLN A 195 7.23 -21.81 -0.98
N HIS A 196 6.27 -20.97 -0.57
CA HIS A 196 4.97 -21.37 -0.04
C HIS A 196 3.81 -20.75 -0.83
N ILE A 197 3.98 -20.54 -2.15
CA ILE A 197 2.98 -19.87 -2.99
C ILE A 197 1.82 -20.80 -3.43
N GLU A 198 2.01 -22.12 -3.42
CA GLU A 198 1.04 -23.11 -3.94
C GLU A 198 -0.38 -23.00 -3.33
N PRO A 199 -0.58 -22.72 -2.02
CA PRO A 199 -1.90 -22.47 -1.45
C PRO A 199 -2.70 -21.39 -2.21
N PHE A 200 -2.06 -20.31 -2.68
CA PHE A 200 -2.73 -19.28 -3.47
C PHE A 200 -3.25 -19.84 -4.81
N TYR A 201 -2.52 -20.75 -5.45
CA TYR A 201 -3.00 -21.40 -6.67
C TYR A 201 -4.20 -22.29 -6.39
N HIS A 202 -4.21 -23.02 -5.27
CA HIS A 202 -5.36 -23.81 -4.85
C HIS A 202 -6.59 -22.92 -4.64
N TYR A 203 -6.44 -21.80 -3.91
CA TYR A 203 -7.50 -20.81 -3.73
C TYR A 203 -8.09 -20.34 -5.07
N ILE A 204 -7.25 -19.91 -6.02
CA ILE A 204 -7.70 -19.41 -7.33
C ILE A 204 -8.40 -20.52 -8.14
N ARG A 205 -7.87 -21.76 -8.13
CA ARG A 205 -8.52 -22.92 -8.78
C ARG A 205 -9.90 -23.21 -8.16
N HIS A 206 -10.07 -23.03 -6.85
CA HIS A 206 -11.37 -23.19 -6.21
C HIS A 206 -12.37 -22.09 -6.59
N LYS A 207 -11.91 -20.83 -6.74
CA LYS A 207 -12.75 -19.76 -7.30
C LYS A 207 -13.23 -20.07 -8.71
N HIS A 208 -12.38 -20.65 -9.55
CA HIS A 208 -12.77 -21.08 -10.90
C HIS A 208 -14.00 -22.01 -10.89
N VAL A 209 -14.01 -22.99 -9.98
CA VAL A 209 -15.14 -23.92 -9.81
C VAL A 209 -16.39 -23.17 -9.35
N LEU A 210 -16.28 -22.26 -8.37
CA LEU A 210 -17.39 -21.45 -7.88
C LEU A 210 -17.99 -20.55 -8.97
N PHE A 211 -17.16 -20.04 -9.89
CA PHE A 211 -17.63 -19.24 -11.02
C PHE A 211 -18.23 -20.07 -12.15
N LYS A 212 -18.17 -21.41 -12.08
CA LYS A 212 -18.60 -22.34 -13.16
C LYS A 212 -18.03 -21.91 -14.53
N ALA A 213 -16.76 -21.50 -14.53
CA ALA A 213 -16.09 -20.97 -15.72
C ALA A 213 -15.42 -22.11 -16.51
N ASP A 214 -15.41 -22.02 -17.84
CA ASP A 214 -14.68 -22.97 -18.70
C ASP A 214 -13.18 -22.65 -18.81
N HIS A 215 -12.84 -21.37 -18.65
CA HIS A 215 -11.48 -20.82 -18.76
C HIS A 215 -11.23 -19.88 -17.58
N LEU A 216 -10.00 -19.84 -17.09
CA LEU A 216 -9.60 -18.98 -15.98
C LEU A 216 -8.92 -17.71 -16.51
N CYS A 217 -9.60 -16.57 -16.38
CA CYS A 217 -9.09 -15.28 -16.83
C CYS A 217 -8.30 -14.57 -15.72
N TRP A 218 -7.30 -13.75 -16.08
CA TRP A 218 -6.52 -12.95 -15.12
C TRP A 218 -7.37 -12.23 -14.06
N THR A 219 -8.51 -11.66 -14.47
CA THR A 219 -9.41 -10.89 -13.61
C THR A 219 -10.17 -11.73 -12.59
N ASP A 220 -10.33 -13.04 -12.81
CA ASP A 220 -11.10 -13.93 -11.91
C ASP A 220 -10.44 -14.06 -10.53
N GLN A 221 -9.12 -13.85 -10.43
CA GLN A 221 -8.42 -13.88 -9.15
C GLN A 221 -8.89 -12.76 -8.19
N PHE A 222 -9.31 -11.61 -8.72
CA PHE A 222 -9.76 -10.45 -7.95
C PHE A 222 -11.27 -10.41 -7.72
N ALA A 223 -12.02 -11.18 -8.50
CA ALA A 223 -13.46 -11.09 -8.56
C ALA A 223 -14.15 -11.46 -7.24
N SER A 224 -15.18 -10.71 -6.89
CA SER A 224 -16.10 -11.08 -5.81
C SER A 224 -16.89 -12.35 -6.18
N LEU A 225 -17.25 -13.16 -5.18
CA LEU A 225 -18.11 -14.31 -5.39
C LEU A 225 -19.53 -13.89 -5.83
N PRO A 226 -20.23 -14.70 -6.64
CA PRO A 226 -21.56 -14.37 -7.18
C PRO A 226 -22.72 -14.51 -6.17
N GLN A 227 -22.44 -14.69 -4.87
CA GLN A 227 -23.47 -14.88 -3.83
C GLN A 227 -24.30 -13.60 -3.58
N LYS A 228 -25.48 -13.78 -2.98
CA LYS A 228 -26.46 -12.70 -2.70
C LYS A 228 -25.86 -11.63 -1.78
N GLN A 229 -25.32 -10.58 -2.39
CA GLN A 229 -24.79 -9.39 -1.70
C GLN A 229 -25.85 -8.65 -0.84
N ASP A 230 -27.14 -8.88 -1.12
CA ASP A 230 -28.27 -8.25 -0.43
C ASP A 230 -28.30 -8.49 1.09
N LYS A 231 -27.59 -9.51 1.59
CA LYS A 231 -27.52 -9.83 3.03
C LYS A 231 -26.49 -9.01 3.82
N MET A 232 -25.56 -8.29 3.17
CA MET A 232 -24.44 -7.63 3.85
C MET A 232 -24.48 -6.11 3.69
N HIS A 233 -25.65 -5.53 3.90
CA HIS A 233 -25.80 -4.09 4.02
C HIS A 233 -25.45 -3.67 5.46
N ILE A 234 -24.37 -2.90 5.62
CA ILE A 234 -23.91 -2.41 6.92
C ILE A 234 -24.04 -0.88 6.91
N PRO A 235 -25.05 -0.29 7.56
CA PRO A 235 -25.16 1.15 7.71
C PRO A 235 -23.92 1.74 8.40
N PHE A 236 -23.52 2.96 8.02
CA PHE A 236 -22.31 3.62 8.55
C PHE A 236 -22.21 3.60 10.07
N LYS A 237 -23.32 3.87 10.76
CA LYS A 237 -23.38 3.85 12.23
C LYS A 237 -23.09 2.46 12.80
N GLU A 238 -23.66 1.42 12.21
CA GLU A 238 -23.44 0.02 12.63
C GLU A 238 -22.00 -0.40 12.34
N GLY A 239 -21.43 0.02 11.20
CA GLY A 239 -20.02 -0.18 10.88
C GLY A 239 -19.08 0.47 11.90
N VAL A 240 -19.35 1.71 12.31
CA VAL A 240 -18.58 2.40 13.36
C VAL A 240 -18.69 1.67 14.70
N GLU A 241 -19.91 1.30 15.12
CA GLU A 241 -20.13 0.56 16.37
C GLU A 241 -19.42 -0.80 16.35
N PHE A 242 -19.44 -1.50 15.21
CA PHE A 242 -18.73 -2.75 15.02
C PHE A 242 -17.21 -2.58 15.18
N ILE A 243 -16.62 -1.57 14.53
CA ILE A 243 -15.20 -1.22 14.67
C ILE A 243 -14.88 -0.92 16.12
N GLU A 244 -15.60 0.01 16.75
CA GLU A 244 -15.36 0.43 18.13
C GLU A 244 -15.38 -0.77 19.10
N ASN A 245 -16.40 -1.62 19.00
CA ASN A 245 -16.55 -2.79 19.87
C ASN A 245 -15.41 -3.79 19.73
N HIS A 246 -14.80 -3.93 18.54
CA HIS A 246 -13.76 -4.93 18.29
C HIS A 246 -12.37 -4.40 18.54
N LEU A 247 -12.14 -3.11 18.30
CA LEU A 247 -10.93 -2.44 18.76
C LEU A 247 -10.86 -2.38 20.29
N LYS A 248 -12.00 -2.28 20.99
CA LYS A 248 -12.04 -2.31 22.47
C LYS A 248 -11.46 -3.62 23.05
N SER A 249 -11.56 -4.73 22.32
CA SER A 249 -10.98 -6.01 22.75
C SER A 249 -9.44 -6.05 22.68
N PHE A 250 -8.82 -5.03 22.06
CA PHE A 250 -7.38 -4.83 21.96
C PHE A 250 -6.91 -3.61 22.76
N ASP A 251 -7.53 -2.45 22.61
CA ASP A 251 -7.16 -1.25 23.35
C ASP A 251 -8.38 -0.36 23.61
N GLU A 252 -8.68 -0.10 24.88
CA GLU A 252 -9.79 0.78 25.25
C GLU A 252 -9.56 2.22 24.79
N ASN A 253 -8.29 2.67 24.68
CA ASN A 253 -7.98 4.02 24.22
C ASN A 253 -8.22 4.17 22.72
N LEU A 254 -7.86 3.16 21.92
CA LEU A 254 -8.17 3.11 20.50
C LEU A 254 -9.69 3.14 20.26
N ALA A 255 -10.48 2.35 21.00
CA ALA A 255 -11.94 2.38 20.89
C ALA A 255 -12.53 3.75 21.29
N ALA A 256 -12.05 4.33 22.41
CA ALA A 256 -12.48 5.66 22.83
C ALA A 256 -12.11 6.74 21.79
N PHE A 257 -10.95 6.58 21.12
CA PHE A 257 -10.55 7.46 20.04
C PHE A 257 -11.44 7.30 18.80
N THR A 258 -11.81 6.07 18.41
CA THR A 258 -12.78 5.83 17.33
C THR A 258 -14.08 6.59 17.58
N ARG A 259 -14.61 6.53 18.81
CA ARG A 259 -15.81 7.29 19.19
C ARG A 259 -15.58 8.79 19.09
N HIS A 260 -14.45 9.26 19.60
CA HIS A 260 -14.09 10.68 19.58
C HIS A 260 -14.06 11.28 18.16
N ILE A 261 -13.46 10.59 17.18
CA ILE A 261 -13.36 11.14 15.82
C ILE A 261 -14.74 11.19 15.13
N VAL A 262 -15.64 10.27 15.48
CA VAL A 262 -17.02 10.23 14.94
C VAL A 262 -17.84 11.37 15.55
N GLU A 263 -17.80 11.53 16.89
CA GLU A 263 -18.52 12.59 17.60
C GLU A 263 -18.09 14.00 17.18
N ASN A 264 -16.82 14.18 16.78
CA ASN A 264 -16.28 15.46 16.32
C ASN A 264 -16.39 15.66 14.79
N GLY A 265 -17.02 14.73 14.05
CA GLY A 265 -17.27 14.90 12.62
C GLY A 265 -15.99 14.88 11.77
N TRP A 266 -15.00 14.06 12.13
CA TRP A 266 -13.73 13.99 11.39
C TRP A 266 -13.79 13.11 10.14
N ILE A 267 -14.90 12.42 9.88
CA ILE A 267 -15.05 11.45 8.79
C ILE A 267 -16.02 12.00 7.73
N ASP A 268 -15.52 12.17 6.51
CA ASP A 268 -16.32 12.46 5.32
C ASP A 268 -16.54 11.18 4.50
N ALA A 269 -17.63 10.46 4.80
CA ALA A 269 -17.91 9.12 4.30
C ALA A 269 -18.85 9.06 3.09
N LEU A 270 -19.68 10.09 2.86
CA LEU A 270 -20.73 10.03 1.85
C LEU A 270 -20.13 10.05 0.43
N PRO A 271 -20.58 9.18 -0.49
CA PRO A 271 -20.13 9.21 -1.88
C PRO A 271 -20.61 10.48 -2.58
N SER A 272 -19.77 11.02 -3.47
CA SER A 272 -20.09 12.16 -4.33
C SER A 272 -19.29 12.04 -5.63
N GLU A 273 -19.90 12.41 -6.76
CA GLU A 273 -19.25 12.37 -8.08
C GLU A 273 -18.04 13.31 -8.17
N SER A 274 -18.08 14.44 -7.46
CA SER A 274 -16.98 15.41 -7.43
C SER A 274 -15.85 15.02 -6.47
N LYS A 275 -16.09 14.04 -5.58
CA LYS A 275 -15.13 13.64 -4.55
C LYS A 275 -14.04 12.78 -5.18
N SER A 276 -12.80 13.01 -4.74
CA SER A 276 -11.63 12.22 -5.14
C SER A 276 -11.84 10.74 -4.82
N PRO A 277 -11.41 9.82 -5.69
CA PRO A 277 -11.53 8.38 -5.42
C PRO A 277 -10.67 7.94 -4.23
N GLY A 278 -11.01 6.77 -3.69
CA GLY A 278 -10.24 6.12 -2.64
C GLY A 278 -10.58 6.63 -1.23
N ALA A 279 -9.66 6.36 -0.30
CA ALA A 279 -9.74 6.81 1.08
C ALA A 279 -8.37 7.34 1.52
N PHE A 280 -8.36 8.23 2.51
CA PHE A 280 -7.13 8.65 3.19
C PHE A 280 -7.44 9.29 4.56
N CYS A 281 -6.42 9.28 5.41
CA CYS A 281 -6.35 10.04 6.65
C CYS A 281 -5.33 11.17 6.52
N ALA A 282 -5.75 12.40 6.80
CA ALA A 282 -4.88 13.58 6.82
C ALA A 282 -4.71 14.11 8.24
N ALA A 283 -3.46 14.30 8.66
CA ALA A 283 -3.12 14.87 9.96
C ALA A 283 -3.20 16.40 9.98
N PHE A 284 -3.62 16.96 11.11
CA PHE A 284 -3.68 18.39 11.42
C PHE A 284 -2.84 18.67 12.68
N PRO A 285 -1.50 18.76 12.55
CA PRO A 285 -0.59 18.73 13.70
C PRO A 285 -0.73 19.93 14.65
N ILE A 286 -1.20 21.09 14.17
CA ILE A 286 -1.42 22.28 15.00
C ILE A 286 -2.60 22.05 15.97
N ASP A 287 -3.72 21.56 15.44
CA ASP A 287 -4.94 21.30 16.21
C ASP A 287 -4.91 19.93 16.92
N LYS A 288 -3.91 19.10 16.59
CA LYS A 288 -3.74 17.73 17.11
C LYS A 288 -4.90 16.80 16.74
N GLU A 289 -5.40 16.96 15.51
CA GLU A 289 -6.55 16.24 14.95
C GLU A 289 -6.22 15.51 13.64
N SER A 290 -7.17 14.73 13.13
CA SER A 290 -7.12 14.09 11.80
C SER A 290 -8.42 14.30 11.04
N ARG A 291 -8.40 14.11 9.71
CA ARG A 291 -9.61 14.03 8.86
C ARG A 291 -9.53 12.79 7.97
N ILE A 292 -10.59 12.00 7.97
CA ILE A 292 -10.74 10.82 7.14
C ILE A 292 -11.67 11.16 5.99
N LEU A 293 -11.25 10.87 4.76
CA LEU A 293 -12.10 10.91 3.57
C LEU A 293 -12.24 9.49 3.05
N MET A 294 -13.46 9.08 2.71
CA MET A 294 -13.71 7.81 2.06
C MET A 294 -15.03 7.83 1.27
N HIS A 295 -15.29 6.74 0.56
CA HIS A 295 -16.60 6.42 -0.03
C HIS A 295 -17.17 5.20 0.68
N TYR A 296 -18.13 5.41 1.59
CA TYR A 296 -18.74 4.34 2.35
C TYR A 296 -19.95 3.77 1.59
N ASN A 297 -19.79 2.61 0.99
CA ASN A 297 -20.80 1.94 0.16
C ASN A 297 -21.73 0.99 0.92
N GLN A 298 -21.70 1.02 2.26
CA GLN A 298 -22.51 0.17 3.14
C GLN A 298 -22.26 -1.33 2.97
N GLN A 299 -21.03 -1.69 2.61
CA GLN A 299 -20.55 -3.07 2.58
C GLN A 299 -19.37 -3.22 3.56
N ILE A 300 -19.04 -4.46 3.90
CA ILE A 300 -17.95 -4.78 4.83
C ILE A 300 -16.58 -4.28 4.34
N GLU A 301 -16.35 -4.16 3.02
CA GLU A 301 -15.13 -3.55 2.48
C GLU A 301 -14.99 -2.10 2.95
N SER A 302 -16.08 -1.34 2.97
CA SER A 302 -16.06 0.03 3.50
C SER A 302 -15.81 0.05 5.01
N VAL A 303 -16.27 -0.95 5.76
CA VAL A 303 -15.96 -1.08 7.20
C VAL A 303 -14.46 -1.34 7.40
N GLY A 304 -13.87 -2.24 6.59
CA GLY A 304 -12.43 -2.49 6.59
C GLY A 304 -11.61 -1.25 6.24
N VAL A 305 -11.98 -0.52 5.18
CA VAL A 305 -11.32 0.74 4.80
C VAL A 305 -11.47 1.80 5.90
N LEU A 306 -12.64 1.92 6.53
CA LEU A 306 -12.80 2.86 7.64
C LEU A 306 -11.90 2.47 8.84
N ALA A 307 -11.81 1.19 9.17
CA ALA A 307 -10.91 0.70 10.21
C ALA A 307 -9.43 0.99 9.88
N HIS A 308 -9.05 0.83 8.60
CA HIS A 308 -7.72 1.17 8.09
C HIS A 308 -7.39 2.66 8.37
N GLU A 309 -8.27 3.58 7.95
CA GLU A 309 -8.05 5.01 8.14
C GLU A 309 -8.11 5.45 9.62
N ILE A 310 -8.91 4.78 10.44
CA ILE A 310 -8.91 4.96 11.90
C ILE A 310 -7.54 4.59 12.48
N GLY A 311 -6.91 3.53 11.99
CA GLY A 311 -5.58 3.12 12.41
C GLY A 311 -4.52 4.19 12.13
N HIS A 312 -4.54 4.81 10.94
CA HIS A 312 -3.69 5.97 10.66
C HIS A 312 -3.99 7.15 11.60
N ALA A 313 -5.27 7.49 11.78
CA ALA A 313 -5.65 8.59 12.65
C ALA A 313 -5.18 8.38 14.10
N TYR A 314 -5.26 7.16 14.62
CA TYR A 314 -4.78 6.81 15.95
C TYR A 314 -3.26 6.84 16.03
N HIS A 315 -2.57 6.36 15.00
CA HIS A 315 -1.12 6.43 14.93
C HIS A 315 -0.63 7.89 14.97
N TYR A 316 -1.24 8.79 14.19
CA TYR A 316 -0.96 10.22 14.27
C TYR A 316 -1.24 10.79 15.68
N LYS A 317 -2.34 10.39 16.31
CA LYS A 317 -2.67 10.78 17.70
C LYS A 317 -1.59 10.38 18.70
N LEU A 318 -0.95 9.23 18.51
CA LEU A 318 0.16 8.79 19.36
C LEU A 318 1.44 9.57 19.07
N LEU A 319 1.78 9.77 17.80
CA LEU A 319 3.03 10.41 17.40
C LEU A 319 3.04 11.93 17.64
N GLN A 320 1.91 12.62 17.54
CA GLN A 320 1.86 14.09 17.67
C GLN A 320 2.26 14.64 19.06
N GLU A 321 2.34 13.78 20.09
CA GLU A 321 2.86 14.16 21.41
C GLU A 321 4.39 14.11 21.46
N LEU A 322 5.04 13.56 20.44
CA LEU A 322 6.50 13.52 20.30
C LEU A 322 7.02 14.81 19.62
N PRO A 323 8.32 15.15 19.77
CA PRO A 323 8.94 16.21 19.00
C PRO A 323 8.73 16.04 17.49
N MET A 324 8.62 17.14 16.74
CA MET A 324 8.34 17.16 15.30
C MET A 324 9.13 16.13 14.48
N TYR A 325 10.45 16.02 14.70
CA TYR A 325 11.32 15.07 13.96
C TYR A 325 11.08 13.59 14.29
N ARG A 326 10.35 13.28 15.37
CA ARG A 326 9.87 11.94 15.71
C ARG A 326 8.43 11.68 15.23
N GLN A 327 7.75 12.67 14.68
CA GLN A 327 6.41 12.48 14.15
C GLN A 327 6.45 11.86 12.74
N ASP A 328 7.60 11.95 12.07
CA ASP A 328 7.79 11.40 10.73
C ASP A 328 8.04 9.89 10.78
N CYS A 329 7.28 9.16 9.96
CA CYS A 329 7.26 7.71 9.95
C CYS A 329 7.35 7.21 8.50
N PRO A 330 8.29 6.28 8.18
CA PRO A 330 8.34 5.64 6.87
C PRO A 330 6.99 5.04 6.47
N MET A 331 6.69 4.97 5.17
CA MET A 331 5.41 4.42 4.70
C MET A 331 5.15 3.01 5.25
N VAL A 332 6.11 2.09 5.09
CA VAL A 332 5.98 0.70 5.58
C VAL A 332 5.60 0.65 7.06
N MET A 333 6.10 1.61 7.83
CA MET A 333 5.88 1.71 9.27
C MET A 333 4.52 2.32 9.61
N ALA A 334 4.07 3.32 8.84
CA ALA A 334 2.75 3.93 8.98
C ALA A 334 1.62 2.95 8.61
N GLU A 335 1.85 2.07 7.64
CA GLU A 335 0.90 1.05 7.19
C GLU A 335 0.69 -0.09 8.22
N ILE A 336 1.60 -0.26 9.19
CA ILE A 336 1.42 -1.26 10.25
C ILE A 336 0.18 -0.92 11.10
N ALA A 337 0.00 0.35 11.45
CA ALA A 337 -1.11 0.77 12.31
C ALA A 337 -2.47 0.56 11.65
N SER A 338 -2.59 0.99 10.40
CA SER A 338 -3.81 0.89 9.60
C SER A 338 -4.14 -0.57 9.29
N THR A 339 -3.16 -1.34 8.83
CA THR A 339 -3.36 -2.75 8.47
C THR A 339 -3.69 -3.61 9.69
N LEU A 340 -3.09 -3.35 10.84
CA LEU A 340 -3.42 -4.06 12.08
C LEU A 340 -4.85 -3.76 12.56
N THR A 341 -5.27 -2.49 12.52
CA THR A 341 -6.63 -2.07 12.90
C THR A 341 -7.68 -2.72 11.99
N GLU A 342 -7.43 -2.72 10.69
CA GLU A 342 -8.27 -3.42 9.71
C GLU A 342 -8.30 -4.93 9.96
N THR A 343 -7.15 -5.56 10.25
CA THR A 343 -7.05 -7.00 10.52
C THR A 343 -7.91 -7.39 11.73
N ILE A 344 -7.84 -6.62 12.83
CA ILE A 344 -8.67 -6.87 14.03
C ILE A 344 -10.16 -6.90 13.68
N VAL A 345 -10.62 -5.93 12.89
CA VAL A 345 -12.03 -5.79 12.51
C VAL A 345 -12.46 -6.90 11.55
N MET A 346 -11.68 -7.17 10.50
CA MET A 346 -12.00 -8.20 9.51
C MET A 346 -11.99 -9.61 10.10
N ARG A 347 -11.06 -9.90 11.04
CA ARG A 347 -11.05 -11.17 11.77
C ARG A 347 -12.30 -11.37 12.59
N ALA A 348 -12.71 -10.33 13.32
CA ALA A 348 -13.92 -10.40 14.11
C ALA A 348 -15.18 -10.56 13.24
N ALA A 349 -15.20 -9.98 12.03
CA ALA A 349 -16.30 -10.21 11.07
C ALA A 349 -16.37 -11.68 10.62
N ILE A 350 -15.24 -12.27 10.20
CA ILE A 350 -15.18 -13.67 9.77
C ILE A 350 -15.52 -14.64 10.90
N GLU A 351 -15.04 -14.38 12.13
CA GLU A 351 -15.33 -15.22 13.29
C GLU A 351 -16.81 -15.17 13.70
N LYS A 352 -17.55 -14.12 13.31
CA LYS A 352 -18.95 -13.89 13.69
C LYS A 352 -19.96 -14.07 12.57
N ALA A 353 -19.53 -14.47 11.39
CA ALA A 353 -20.41 -14.75 10.27
C ALA A 353 -21.58 -15.66 10.70
N GLU A 354 -22.79 -15.30 10.30
CA GLU A 354 -24.03 -15.97 10.73
C GLU A 354 -24.23 -17.31 10.05
N ASP A 355 -23.74 -17.44 8.80
CA ASP A 355 -23.84 -18.65 8.00
C ASP A 355 -22.56 -18.91 7.17
N ASP A 356 -22.43 -20.15 6.66
CA ASP A 356 -21.27 -20.59 5.87
C ASP A 356 -21.09 -19.76 4.58
N GLY A 357 -22.19 -19.21 4.02
CA GLY A 357 -22.15 -18.37 2.84
C GLY A 357 -21.55 -16.99 3.14
N GLU A 358 -22.02 -16.34 4.22
CA GLU A 358 -21.43 -15.10 4.71
C GLU A 358 -19.94 -15.28 5.03
N LYS A 359 -19.60 -16.37 5.74
CA LYS A 359 -18.20 -16.65 6.08
C LYS A 359 -17.34 -16.85 4.84
N LEU A 360 -17.84 -17.59 3.84
CA LEU A 360 -17.14 -17.79 2.57
C LEU A 360 -16.92 -16.47 1.82
N HIS A 361 -17.91 -15.57 1.83
CA HIS A 361 -17.78 -14.25 1.20
C HIS A 361 -16.72 -13.38 1.89
N LEU A 362 -16.76 -13.30 3.22
CA LEU A 362 -15.80 -12.53 4.01
C LEU A 362 -14.38 -13.09 3.85
N LEU A 363 -14.22 -14.42 3.84
CA LEU A 363 -12.95 -15.07 3.53
C LEU A 363 -12.47 -14.73 2.11
N ASN A 364 -13.34 -14.74 1.09
CA ASN A 364 -12.94 -14.33 -0.26
C ASN A 364 -12.43 -12.89 -0.29
N GLN A 365 -13.08 -11.96 0.41
CA GLN A 365 -12.63 -10.56 0.45
C GLN A 365 -11.25 -10.43 1.09
N GLN A 366 -11.02 -11.09 2.23
CA GLN A 366 -9.69 -11.14 2.84
C GLN A 366 -8.67 -11.75 1.87
N LEU A 367 -8.96 -12.91 1.30
CA LEU A 367 -8.01 -13.63 0.47
C LEU A 367 -7.72 -12.92 -0.86
N VAL A 368 -8.69 -12.18 -1.42
CA VAL A 368 -8.43 -11.26 -2.55
C VAL A 368 -7.44 -10.17 -2.12
N ARG A 369 -7.62 -9.57 -0.94
CA ARG A 369 -6.67 -8.58 -0.40
C ARG A 369 -5.28 -9.18 -0.20
N ASP A 370 -5.18 -10.36 0.42
CA ASP A 370 -3.91 -11.04 0.65
C ASP A 370 -3.23 -11.37 -0.70
N LEU A 371 -3.98 -11.87 -1.68
CA LEU A 371 -3.46 -12.14 -3.02
C LEU A 371 -2.97 -10.87 -3.75
N VAL A 372 -3.67 -9.74 -3.58
CA VAL A 372 -3.26 -8.45 -4.15
C VAL A 372 -1.98 -7.94 -3.48
N THR A 373 -1.94 -7.97 -2.15
CA THR A 373 -0.88 -7.38 -1.33
C THR A 373 0.36 -8.25 -1.27
N ILE A 374 0.25 -9.58 -1.46
CA ILE A 374 1.38 -10.51 -1.40
C ILE A 374 1.82 -10.88 -2.82
N VAL A 375 1.02 -11.66 -3.53
CA VAL A 375 1.41 -12.27 -4.81
C VAL A 375 1.47 -11.24 -5.95
N ASN A 376 0.43 -10.43 -6.10
CA ASN A 376 0.43 -9.40 -7.15
C ASN A 376 1.43 -8.28 -6.85
N SER A 377 1.69 -7.98 -5.57
CA SER A 377 2.74 -7.04 -5.19
C SER A 377 4.12 -7.56 -5.61
N TYR A 378 4.39 -8.86 -5.41
CA TYR A 378 5.62 -9.50 -5.91
C TYR A 378 5.75 -9.38 -7.44
N ILE A 379 4.67 -9.65 -8.20
CA ILE A 379 4.66 -9.49 -9.67
C ILE A 379 5.04 -8.06 -10.07
N ARG A 380 4.47 -7.06 -9.39
CA ARG A 380 4.75 -5.64 -9.68
C ARG A 380 6.19 -5.27 -9.30
N HIS A 381 6.66 -5.71 -8.14
CA HIS A 381 8.03 -5.49 -7.71
C HIS A 381 9.04 -6.13 -8.67
N GLN A 382 8.81 -7.38 -9.07
CA GLN A 382 9.65 -8.09 -10.02
C GLN A 382 9.67 -7.42 -11.39
N PHE A 383 8.53 -6.87 -11.84
CA PHE A 383 8.48 -6.06 -13.05
C PHE A 383 9.39 -4.83 -12.94
N GLU A 384 9.34 -4.10 -11.83
CA GLU A 384 10.24 -2.94 -11.63
C GLU A 384 11.71 -3.36 -11.63
N VAL A 385 12.07 -4.41 -10.90
CA VAL A 385 13.47 -4.88 -10.81
C VAL A 385 14.01 -5.23 -12.20
N VAL A 386 13.28 -6.05 -12.97
CA VAL A 386 13.72 -6.48 -14.31
C VAL A 386 13.66 -5.31 -15.31
N PHE A 387 12.69 -4.41 -15.18
CA PHE A 387 12.62 -3.22 -16.03
C PHE A 387 13.80 -2.27 -15.79
N TYR A 388 14.15 -1.98 -14.53
CA TYR A 388 15.28 -1.11 -14.21
C TYR A 388 16.60 -1.70 -14.73
N ASP A 389 16.79 -3.02 -14.59
CA ASP A 389 17.93 -3.73 -15.17
C ASP A 389 17.98 -3.58 -16.70
N LYS A 390 16.88 -3.91 -17.41
CA LYS A 390 16.79 -3.73 -18.86
C LYS A 390 17.04 -2.28 -19.28
N ARG A 391 16.52 -1.32 -18.52
CA ARG A 391 16.66 0.11 -18.79
C ARG A 391 18.11 0.58 -18.73
N THR A 392 19.01 -0.12 -18.01
CA THR A 392 20.45 0.18 -18.04
C THR A 392 21.07 0.02 -19.44
N SER A 393 20.49 -0.85 -20.28
CA SER A 393 20.96 -1.16 -21.63
C SER A 393 20.35 -0.27 -22.72
N GLY A 394 19.32 0.51 -22.43
CA GLY A 394 18.69 1.38 -23.42
C GLY A 394 17.21 1.66 -23.12
N TYR A 395 16.54 2.28 -24.09
CA TYR A 395 15.09 2.49 -24.05
C TYR A 395 14.37 1.14 -24.23
N VAL A 396 13.35 0.89 -23.41
CA VAL A 396 12.49 -0.31 -23.48
C VAL A 396 11.14 0.09 -24.08
N SER A 397 10.78 -0.52 -25.21
CA SER A 397 9.54 -0.21 -25.92
C SER A 397 8.27 -0.69 -25.20
N ALA A 398 7.11 -0.15 -25.58
CA ALA A 398 5.82 -0.59 -25.03
C ALA A 398 5.57 -2.09 -25.25
N ASP A 399 5.95 -2.62 -26.42
CA ASP A 399 5.81 -4.05 -26.72
C ASP A 399 6.72 -4.91 -25.84
N GLU A 400 7.97 -4.46 -25.58
CA GLU A 400 8.87 -5.14 -24.64
C GLU A 400 8.36 -5.10 -23.20
N LEU A 401 7.77 -3.99 -22.76
CA LEU A 401 7.16 -3.87 -21.42
C LEU A 401 5.92 -4.77 -21.28
N ASN A 402 5.09 -4.86 -22.33
CA ASN A 402 3.96 -5.79 -22.38
C ASN A 402 4.42 -7.25 -22.26
N MET A 403 5.42 -7.65 -23.07
CA MET A 403 6.00 -9.00 -23.01
C MET A 403 6.60 -9.29 -21.64
N LEU A 404 7.32 -8.32 -21.05
CA LEU A 404 7.92 -8.44 -19.73
C LEU A 404 6.87 -8.65 -18.64
N MET A 405 5.83 -7.82 -18.62
CA MET A 405 4.75 -7.93 -17.63
C MET A 405 4.03 -9.27 -17.75
N GLU A 406 3.66 -9.67 -18.97
CA GLU A 406 2.99 -10.95 -19.20
C GLU A 406 3.89 -12.15 -18.84
N SER A 407 5.19 -12.10 -19.14
CA SER A 407 6.11 -13.18 -18.79
C SER A 407 6.25 -13.36 -17.27
N ILE A 408 6.34 -12.26 -16.52
CA ILE A 408 6.43 -12.30 -15.06
C ILE A 408 5.12 -12.83 -14.47
N GLN A 409 3.96 -12.37 -14.97
CA GLN A 409 2.67 -12.90 -14.52
C GLN A 409 2.56 -14.41 -14.75
N LYS A 410 2.99 -14.91 -15.92
CA LYS A 410 2.99 -16.34 -16.24
C LYS A 410 3.93 -17.15 -15.35
N GLU A 411 5.13 -16.63 -15.10
CA GLU A 411 6.13 -17.28 -14.25
C GLU A 411 5.63 -17.38 -12.81
N VAL A 412 5.24 -16.25 -12.21
CA VAL A 412 4.81 -16.19 -10.81
C VAL A 412 3.50 -16.92 -10.57
N MET A 413 2.59 -16.93 -11.55
CA MET A 413 1.31 -17.64 -11.41
C MET A 413 1.37 -19.05 -11.98
N ASN A 414 2.57 -19.58 -12.27
CA ASN A 414 2.78 -20.93 -12.81
C ASN A 414 1.84 -21.30 -13.97
N ASN A 415 1.70 -20.38 -14.93
CA ASN A 415 0.82 -20.50 -16.10
C ASN A 415 -0.65 -20.86 -15.76
N LEU A 416 -1.14 -20.48 -14.58
CA LEU A 416 -2.47 -20.87 -14.08
C LEU A 416 -3.63 -20.32 -14.93
N PHE A 417 -3.48 -19.13 -15.54
CA PHE A 417 -4.53 -18.48 -16.32
C PHE A 417 -4.42 -18.78 -17.82
N ASP A 418 -5.57 -18.83 -18.50
CA ASP A 418 -5.64 -18.89 -19.97
C ASP A 418 -5.31 -17.54 -20.63
N THR A 419 -5.54 -16.43 -19.90
CA THR A 419 -5.31 -15.07 -20.38
C THR A 419 -4.70 -14.21 -19.28
N TYR A 420 -3.78 -13.32 -19.67
CA TYR A 420 -2.99 -12.44 -18.80
C TYR A 420 -3.22 -10.96 -19.13
N GLU A 421 -2.66 -10.05 -18.33
CA GLU A 421 -2.83 -8.61 -18.47
C GLU A 421 -1.50 -7.91 -18.84
N PRO A 422 -1.13 -7.87 -20.13
CA PRO A 422 0.14 -7.30 -20.55
C PRO A 422 0.23 -5.80 -20.29
N THR A 423 -0.90 -5.07 -20.31
CA THR A 423 -0.91 -3.61 -20.12
C THR A 423 -0.93 -3.18 -18.66
N PHE A 424 -0.77 -4.12 -17.72
CA PHE A 424 -0.88 -3.84 -16.29
C PHE A 424 0.10 -2.75 -15.82
N TRP A 425 1.32 -2.75 -16.37
CA TRP A 425 2.36 -1.74 -16.11
C TRP A 425 1.98 -0.33 -16.56
N ALA A 426 1.14 -0.20 -17.59
CA ALA A 426 0.63 1.08 -18.04
C ALA A 426 -0.50 1.56 -17.12
N SER A 427 -1.34 0.62 -16.66
CA SER A 427 -2.56 0.95 -15.90
C SER A 427 -2.35 1.36 -14.44
N LEU A 428 -1.23 0.94 -13.82
CA LEU A 428 -0.96 1.18 -12.41
C LEU A 428 -0.10 2.43 -12.20
N ARG A 429 -0.68 3.44 -11.54
CA ARG A 429 -0.02 4.71 -11.21
C ARG A 429 1.25 4.56 -10.37
N HIS A 430 1.34 3.53 -9.53
CA HIS A 430 2.45 3.32 -8.60
C HIS A 430 3.82 3.21 -9.28
N PHE A 431 3.88 2.63 -10.50
CA PHE A 431 5.13 2.59 -11.29
C PHE A 431 5.66 3.98 -11.69
N TYR A 432 4.78 4.98 -11.68
CA TYR A 432 5.05 6.36 -12.11
C TYR A 432 5.16 7.32 -10.93
N PHE A 433 5.10 6.83 -9.69
CA PHE A 433 5.40 7.66 -8.53
C PHE A 433 6.85 8.10 -8.60
N THR A 434 7.05 9.41 -8.48
CA THR A 434 8.37 10.05 -8.63
C THR A 434 9.07 10.21 -7.28
N HIS A 435 8.32 10.32 -6.19
CA HIS A 435 8.85 10.47 -4.83
C HIS A 435 9.05 9.14 -4.08
N LYS A 436 8.55 8.02 -4.64
CA LYS A 436 8.47 6.71 -3.98
C LYS A 436 8.85 5.60 -4.97
N PRO A 437 10.14 5.33 -5.20
CA PRO A 437 10.57 4.23 -6.06
C PRO A 437 10.22 2.87 -5.43
N PHE A 438 9.83 1.88 -6.25
CA PHE A 438 9.51 0.52 -5.80
C PHE A 438 8.43 0.47 -4.70
N ASP A 439 7.34 1.21 -4.90
CA ASP A 439 6.30 1.43 -3.88
C ASP A 439 5.41 0.20 -3.59
N HIS A 440 5.63 -0.93 -4.26
CA HIS A 440 4.77 -2.12 -4.13
C HIS A 440 5.13 -3.01 -2.94
N TYR A 441 6.40 -3.42 -2.80
CA TYR A 441 6.83 -4.30 -1.73
C TYR A 441 6.59 -3.75 -0.30
N PRO A 442 6.64 -2.42 -0.03
CA PRO A 442 6.38 -1.89 1.30
C PRO A 442 5.00 -2.27 1.84
N TYR A 443 3.97 -2.34 0.99
CA TYR A 443 2.64 -2.80 1.42
C TYR A 443 2.67 -4.27 1.86
N THR A 444 3.44 -5.12 1.18
CA THR A 444 3.59 -6.53 1.58
C THR A 444 4.31 -6.66 2.91
N VAL A 445 5.40 -5.91 3.09
CA VAL A 445 6.16 -5.88 4.35
C VAL A 445 5.24 -5.44 5.49
N ALA A 446 4.52 -4.33 5.33
CA ALA A 446 3.61 -3.81 6.35
C ALA A 446 2.48 -4.80 6.67
N HIS A 447 1.91 -5.44 5.65
CA HIS A 447 0.83 -6.41 5.80
C HIS A 447 1.29 -7.67 6.56
N LEU A 448 2.43 -8.25 6.19
CA LEU A 448 2.97 -9.41 6.89
C LEU A 448 3.40 -9.06 8.32
N ILE A 449 4.06 -7.90 8.53
CA ILE A 449 4.40 -7.46 9.89
C ILE A 449 3.15 -7.31 10.75
N SER A 450 2.09 -6.70 10.21
CA SER A 450 0.82 -6.54 10.92
C SER A 450 0.17 -7.88 11.26
N SER A 451 0.19 -8.84 10.33
CA SER A 451 -0.30 -10.20 10.57
C SER A 451 0.50 -10.89 11.67
N GLY A 452 1.83 -10.82 11.62
CA GLY A 452 2.72 -11.35 12.67
C GLY A 452 2.43 -10.72 14.03
N PHE A 453 2.39 -9.39 14.13
CA PHE A 453 2.10 -8.68 15.39
C PHE A 453 0.69 -8.93 15.91
N TYR A 454 -0.31 -9.11 15.04
CA TYR A 454 -1.64 -9.54 15.45
C TYR A 454 -1.59 -10.86 16.24
N GLN A 455 -0.79 -11.84 15.80
CA GLN A 455 -0.64 -13.11 16.50
C GLN A 455 -0.03 -12.95 17.90
N PHE A 456 0.94 -12.04 18.07
CA PHE A 456 1.53 -11.74 19.38
C PHE A 456 0.56 -10.97 20.28
N LEU A 457 -0.13 -9.96 19.76
CA LEU A 457 -1.09 -9.16 20.49
C LEU A 457 -2.27 -10.01 21.00
N LYS A 458 -2.78 -10.94 20.18
CA LYS A 458 -3.88 -11.84 20.58
C LYS A 458 -3.51 -12.73 21.77
N LYS A 459 -2.23 -13.08 21.93
CA LYS A 459 -1.71 -13.92 23.02
C LYS A 459 -1.28 -13.12 24.26
N SER A 460 -1.25 -11.78 24.19
CA SER A 460 -0.82 -10.92 25.29
C SER A 460 -2.00 -10.50 26.18
N ASP A 461 -1.77 -10.56 27.49
CA ASP A 461 -2.69 -10.04 28.52
C ASP A 461 -2.66 -8.50 28.60
N ASP A 462 -1.56 -7.86 28.17
CA ASP A 462 -1.38 -6.39 28.13
C ASP A 462 -1.22 -5.90 26.68
N ARG A 463 -2.09 -6.41 25.82
CA ARG A 463 -2.07 -6.11 24.37
C ARG A 463 -2.24 -4.62 24.05
N GLY A 464 -2.96 -3.84 24.87
CA GLY A 464 -3.18 -2.42 24.63
C GLY A 464 -1.91 -1.59 24.81
N THR A 465 -1.16 -1.84 25.89
CA THR A 465 0.16 -1.22 26.11
C THR A 465 1.14 -1.65 25.03
N LEU A 466 1.17 -2.95 24.72
CA LEU A 466 2.05 -3.50 23.69
C LEU A 466 1.77 -2.89 22.30
N LEU A 467 0.50 -2.74 21.92
CA LEU A 467 0.11 -2.06 20.68
C LEU A 467 0.63 -0.63 20.65
N LYS A 468 0.40 0.14 21.71
CA LYS A 468 0.85 1.52 21.79
C LYS A 468 2.38 1.65 21.68
N ASP A 469 3.11 0.77 22.35
CA ASP A 469 4.58 0.77 22.32
C ASP A 469 5.11 0.44 20.91
N ILE A 470 4.53 -0.57 20.23
CA ILE A 470 4.84 -0.89 18.83
C ILE A 470 4.63 0.35 17.96
N LEU A 471 3.46 1.00 18.06
CA LEU A 471 3.11 2.16 17.24
C LEU A 471 4.00 3.37 17.52
N LEU A 472 4.46 3.60 18.75
CA LEU A 472 5.41 4.67 19.04
C LEU A 472 6.80 4.40 18.45
N ASP A 473 7.24 3.14 18.47
CA ASP A 473 8.56 2.73 17.98
C ASP A 473 8.69 2.75 16.47
N THR A 474 7.59 2.64 15.72
CA THR A 474 7.57 2.81 14.26
C THR A 474 8.20 4.13 13.78
N SER A 475 8.21 5.16 14.63
CA SER A 475 8.82 6.46 14.32
C SER A 475 10.36 6.46 14.38
N VAL A 476 10.96 5.48 15.05
CA VAL A 476 12.40 5.47 15.36
C VAL A 476 13.12 4.21 14.88
N LEU A 477 12.51 3.03 15.00
CA LEU A 477 13.17 1.76 14.68
C LEU A 477 13.21 1.48 13.18
N SER A 478 14.16 0.65 12.76
CA SER A 478 14.14 -0.05 11.47
C SER A 478 13.13 -1.22 11.49
N VAL A 479 12.82 -1.78 10.32
CA VAL A 479 11.94 -2.97 10.22
C VAL A 479 12.49 -4.13 11.06
N GLU A 480 13.80 -4.36 10.94
CA GLU A 480 14.52 -5.42 11.65
C GLU A 480 14.52 -5.20 13.15
N GLU A 481 14.81 -3.97 13.60
CA GLU A 481 14.81 -3.62 15.02
C GLU A 481 13.42 -3.77 15.64
N LEU A 482 12.36 -3.37 14.90
CA LEU A 482 10.98 -3.48 15.35
C LEU A 482 10.57 -4.95 15.53
N ILE A 483 10.81 -5.79 14.51
CA ILE A 483 10.54 -7.24 14.59
C ILE A 483 11.35 -7.84 15.74
N LYS A 484 12.66 -7.57 15.81
CA LYS A 484 13.54 -8.14 16.84
C LYS A 484 13.11 -7.76 18.25
N LYS A 485 12.73 -6.50 18.47
CA LYS A 485 12.32 -5.99 19.80
C LYS A 485 11.08 -6.70 20.32
N TYR A 486 10.08 -6.91 19.47
CA TYR A 486 8.76 -7.37 19.90
C TYR A 486 8.55 -8.88 19.78
N THR A 487 9.29 -9.57 18.91
CA THR A 487 9.15 -11.02 18.68
C THR A 487 10.38 -11.81 19.07
N GLY A 488 11.54 -11.16 19.18
CA GLY A 488 12.84 -11.82 19.35
C GLY A 488 13.39 -12.48 18.07
N MET A 489 12.62 -12.49 16.97
CA MET A 489 13.00 -13.10 15.68
C MET A 489 13.89 -12.16 14.86
N ASP A 490 14.60 -12.73 13.89
CA ASP A 490 15.39 -11.98 12.92
C ASP A 490 14.59 -11.83 11.62
N ALA A 491 14.39 -10.59 11.16
CA ALA A 491 13.64 -10.31 9.94
C ALA A 491 14.38 -10.74 8.67
N GLY A 492 15.69 -10.98 8.75
CA GLY A 492 16.49 -11.56 7.68
C GLY A 492 16.41 -13.09 7.61
N GLU A 493 15.54 -13.73 8.38
CA GLU A 493 15.30 -15.18 8.38
C GLU A 493 13.82 -15.48 8.11
N GLU A 494 13.50 -16.68 7.62
CA GLU A 494 12.14 -17.04 7.17
C GLU A 494 11.13 -17.16 8.32
N GLU A 495 11.57 -17.44 9.55
CA GLU A 495 10.72 -17.78 10.70
C GLU A 495 9.58 -16.78 10.95
N PHE A 496 9.90 -15.47 10.97
CA PHE A 496 8.91 -14.42 11.19
C PHE A 496 7.89 -14.31 10.05
N TRP A 497 8.36 -14.48 8.81
CA TRP A 497 7.51 -14.36 7.62
C TRP A 497 6.57 -15.55 7.49
N LEU A 498 7.03 -16.75 7.84
CA LEU A 498 6.18 -17.95 7.87
C LEU A 498 5.10 -17.85 8.96
N LEU A 499 5.44 -17.36 10.15
CA LEU A 499 4.45 -17.05 11.19
C LEU A 499 3.38 -16.05 10.68
N SER A 500 3.81 -15.05 9.93
CA SER A 500 2.92 -14.03 9.37
C SER A 500 1.99 -14.57 8.28
N LEU A 501 2.43 -15.58 7.53
CA LEU A 501 1.67 -16.25 6.47
C LEU A 501 0.74 -17.36 6.99
N GLU A 502 1.00 -17.91 8.18
CA GLU A 502 0.23 -19.02 8.77
C GLU A 502 -1.28 -18.79 8.69
N LYS A 503 -1.74 -17.59 9.08
CA LYS A 503 -3.18 -17.27 9.07
C LYS A 503 -3.76 -17.19 7.65
N VAL A 504 -2.98 -16.72 6.68
CA VAL A 504 -3.42 -16.67 5.28
C VAL A 504 -3.63 -18.09 4.77
N PHE A 505 -2.74 -19.02 5.11
CA PHE A 505 -2.88 -20.42 4.72
C PHE A 505 -4.07 -21.11 5.39
N GLU A 506 -4.30 -20.87 6.69
CA GLU A 506 -5.51 -21.34 7.37
C GLU A 506 -6.80 -20.82 6.72
N ASP A 507 -6.83 -19.54 6.36
CA ASP A 507 -8.00 -18.93 5.70
C ASP A 507 -8.24 -19.54 4.31
N ILE A 508 -7.17 -19.84 3.55
CA ILE A 508 -7.25 -20.55 2.26
C ILE A 508 -7.85 -21.95 2.46
N GLU A 509 -7.36 -22.70 3.46
CA GLU A 509 -7.87 -24.04 3.75
C GLU A 509 -9.35 -24.01 4.16
N GLU A 510 -9.73 -23.06 5.02
CA GLU A 510 -11.10 -22.86 5.46
C GLU A 510 -12.02 -22.46 4.29
N PHE A 511 -11.56 -21.54 3.43
CA PHE A 511 -12.26 -21.15 2.21
C PHE A 511 -12.51 -22.35 1.29
N ILE A 512 -11.48 -23.17 1.06
CA ILE A 512 -11.58 -24.36 0.21
C ILE A 512 -12.61 -25.33 0.79
N HIS A 513 -12.55 -25.60 2.09
CA HIS A 513 -13.50 -26.49 2.76
C HIS A 513 -14.95 -25.98 2.68
N LEU A 514 -15.19 -24.69 2.93
CA LEU A 514 -16.52 -24.09 2.84
C LEU A 514 -17.03 -24.05 1.40
N SER A 515 -16.16 -23.74 0.42
CA SER A 515 -16.53 -23.67 -1.00
C SER A 515 -17.09 -24.98 -1.54
N GLN A 516 -16.54 -26.11 -1.08
CA GLN A 516 -16.99 -27.45 -1.45
C GLN A 516 -18.38 -27.76 -0.85
N ARG A 517 -18.64 -27.33 0.39
CA ARG A 517 -19.93 -27.53 1.06
C ARG A 517 -21.04 -26.72 0.41
N VAL A 518 -20.81 -25.44 0.15
CA VAL A 518 -21.80 -24.55 -0.48
C VAL A 518 -22.09 -24.98 -1.92
N SER A 519 -21.08 -25.41 -2.68
CA SER A 519 -21.29 -25.91 -4.05
C SER A 519 -22.18 -27.15 -4.13
N LEU A 520 -22.27 -27.95 -3.05
CA LEU A 520 -23.11 -29.14 -2.95
C LEU A 520 -24.56 -28.83 -2.55
N GLU A 521 -24.83 -27.68 -1.95
CA GLU A 521 -26.19 -27.25 -1.56
C GLU A 521 -26.93 -26.57 -2.73
N ASP A 522 -26.19 -25.99 -3.68
CA ASP A 522 -26.70 -25.36 -4.91
C ASP A 522 -26.81 -26.33 -6.11
N SER A 523 -26.40 -27.60 -5.95
CA SER A 523 -26.46 -28.68 -6.96
C SER A 523 -27.54 -29.70 -6.62
#